data_AF-M0QIE8-F1
#
_entry.id   AF-M0QIE8-F1
#
_cell.length_a   1.000
_cell.length_b   1.000
_cell.length_c   1.000
_cell.angle_alpha   90.00
_cell.angle_beta   90.00
_cell.angle_gamma   90.00
#
_symmetry.space_group_name_H-M   'P 1'
#
loop_
_entity.id
_entity.type
_entity.pdbx_description
1 polymer ?
#
loop_
_entity_poly.entity_id
_entity_poly.type
_entity_poly.pdbx_seq_one_letter_code
_entity_poly.pdbx_strand_id
1 'polypeptide(L)'
;MTDVFDGDRLLQAVDVARAALIDDGQQPGAHLDAGVEGDWAVAHYFAADIPGYRGWQWCVVLSGAPGSDEITVSEVVLLPGEGSLLAPTWVPWIERVAAGDLGPGDVLAADPDDVRLVPNQIDTEDEFHLDPDDDDPEDIGQIAGELGLGRRRLLSPEGRDEAAQRWFDGDFGPASEMAQAAPYPCCTCGFYVPLGGALRPAFGACANEYAADGRVVAADYGCGAHSDVAPPKGGEGSPAYDAYDDGAVEIVEITPEPATVGADADGS
;
A
#
# COMPACT_ATOMS: atom_id res chain seq x y z
N MET A 1 -38.28 -35.14 40.09
CA MET A 1 -37.00 -35.79 39.80
C MET A 1 -36.09 -34.67 39.37
N THR A 2 -35.26 -34.20 40.29
CA THR A 2 -34.46 -32.98 40.12
C THR A 2 -33.39 -33.28 39.09
N ASP A 3 -33.37 -32.50 38.01
CA ASP A 3 -32.35 -32.52 36.98
C ASP A 3 -31.04 -32.10 37.66
N VAL A 4 -30.16 -33.08 37.95
CA VAL A 4 -28.88 -32.79 38.59
C VAL A 4 -27.93 -32.44 37.46
N PHE A 5 -27.53 -31.18 37.43
CA PHE A 5 -26.46 -30.65 36.59
C PHE A 5 -25.24 -31.59 36.62
N ASP A 6 -24.90 -32.17 35.48
CA ASP A 6 -23.79 -33.12 35.30
C ASP A 6 -22.46 -32.40 34.97
N GLY A 7 -22.43 -31.08 35.12
CA GLY A 7 -21.25 -30.29 34.80
C GLY A 7 -20.04 -30.63 35.66
N ASP A 8 -20.20 -31.09 36.91
CA ASP A 8 -19.06 -31.53 37.73
C ASP A 8 -18.33 -32.74 37.13
N ARG A 9 -19.07 -33.67 36.52
CA ARG A 9 -18.49 -34.85 35.85
C ARG A 9 -17.76 -34.45 34.58
N LEU A 10 -18.39 -33.59 33.78
CA LEU A 10 -17.80 -33.08 32.55
C LEU A 10 -16.56 -32.23 32.85
N LEU A 11 -16.60 -31.35 33.87
CA LEU A 11 -15.45 -30.56 34.33
C LEU A 11 -14.24 -31.42 34.75
N GLN A 12 -14.50 -32.63 35.27
CA GLN A 12 -13.45 -33.57 35.67
C GLN A 12 -12.95 -34.44 34.50
N ALA A 13 -13.60 -34.43 33.34
CA ALA A 13 -13.31 -35.29 32.20
C ALA A 13 -12.18 -34.78 31.28
N VAL A 14 -11.15 -34.18 31.87
CA VAL A 14 -9.99 -33.62 31.14
C VAL A 14 -9.30 -34.66 30.26
N ASP A 15 -9.21 -35.92 30.73
CA ASP A 15 -8.58 -37.02 29.99
C ASP A 15 -9.38 -37.40 28.73
N VAL A 16 -10.72 -37.31 28.79
CA VAL A 16 -11.59 -37.56 27.63
C VAL A 16 -11.39 -36.46 26.58
N ALA A 17 -11.37 -35.20 27.01
CA ALA A 17 -11.09 -34.08 26.12
C ALA A 17 -9.69 -34.15 25.50
N ARG A 18 -8.68 -34.53 26.29
CA ARG A 18 -7.31 -34.73 25.78
C ARG A 18 -7.23 -35.87 24.77
N ALA A 19 -7.90 -37.00 25.05
CA ALA A 19 -7.95 -38.14 24.14
C ALA A 19 -8.58 -37.74 22.80
N ALA A 20 -9.66 -36.96 22.82
CA ALA A 20 -10.31 -36.46 21.60
C ALA A 20 -9.35 -35.66 20.70
N LEU A 21 -8.52 -34.79 21.28
CA LEU A 21 -7.49 -34.06 20.52
C LEU A 21 -6.42 -34.98 19.92
N ILE A 22 -5.99 -35.99 20.67
CA ILE A 22 -4.99 -36.97 20.20
C ILE A 22 -5.56 -37.83 19.07
N ASP A 23 -6.82 -38.26 19.20
CA ASP A 23 -7.52 -39.05 18.18
C ASP A 23 -7.76 -38.26 16.90
N ASP A 24 -7.91 -36.92 16.98
CA ASP A 24 -7.93 -36.00 15.84
C ASP A 24 -6.52 -35.71 15.26
N GLY A 25 -5.48 -36.36 15.79
CA GLY A 25 -4.09 -36.22 15.32
C GLY A 25 -3.39 -34.96 15.81
N GLN A 26 -3.95 -34.25 16.78
CA GLN A 26 -3.35 -33.06 17.39
C GLN A 26 -2.38 -33.43 18.52
N GLN A 27 -1.50 -32.49 18.87
CA GLN A 27 -0.60 -32.61 20.03
C GLN A 27 -1.04 -31.60 21.10
N PRO A 28 -1.97 -31.96 22.00
CA PRO A 28 -2.45 -31.05 23.02
C PRO A 28 -1.38 -30.77 24.08
N GLY A 29 -1.12 -29.48 24.34
CA GLY A 29 -0.23 -29.04 25.41
C GLY A 29 -0.84 -29.21 26.81
N ALA A 30 -0.42 -28.36 27.75
CA ALA A 30 -0.98 -28.33 29.09
C ALA A 30 -2.49 -28.03 29.06
N HIS A 31 -3.27 -28.67 29.94
CA HIS A 31 -4.66 -28.25 30.18
C HIS A 31 -4.63 -26.89 30.88
N LEU A 32 -5.40 -25.93 30.36
CA LEU A 32 -5.38 -24.54 30.79
C LEU A 32 -6.55 -24.22 31.70
N ASP A 33 -7.76 -24.53 31.24
CA ASP A 33 -9.00 -24.23 31.97
C ASP A 33 -10.17 -25.11 31.49
N ALA A 34 -11.27 -25.10 32.22
CA ALA A 34 -12.54 -25.69 31.79
C ALA A 34 -13.73 -24.80 32.19
N GLY A 35 -14.62 -24.55 31.25
CA GLY A 35 -15.78 -23.66 31.41
C GLY A 35 -17.09 -24.37 31.10
N VAL A 36 -18.13 -24.11 31.89
CA VAL A 36 -19.49 -24.60 31.64
C VAL A 36 -20.12 -23.77 30.52
N GLU A 37 -20.51 -24.41 29.43
CA GLU A 37 -21.19 -23.79 28.28
C GLU A 37 -22.71 -24.00 28.33
N GLY A 38 -23.18 -24.97 29.12
CA GLY A 38 -24.60 -25.23 29.36
C GLY A 38 -24.82 -26.38 30.36
N ASP A 39 -26.08 -26.73 30.60
CA ASP A 39 -26.45 -27.73 31.63
C ASP A 39 -25.81 -29.11 31.44
N TRP A 40 -25.42 -29.42 30.19
CA TRP A 40 -24.84 -30.70 29.77
C TRP A 40 -23.63 -30.50 28.84
N ALA A 41 -22.95 -29.35 28.92
CA ALA A 41 -21.83 -29.02 28.04
C ALA A 41 -20.70 -28.29 28.79
N VAL A 42 -19.47 -28.74 28.60
CA VAL A 42 -18.25 -28.13 29.19
C VAL A 42 -17.17 -28.04 28.12
N ALA A 43 -16.58 -26.85 27.97
CA ALA A 43 -15.42 -26.60 27.13
C ALA A 43 -14.13 -26.79 27.93
N HIS A 44 -13.22 -27.63 27.45
CA HIS A 44 -11.87 -27.78 27.98
C HIS A 44 -10.87 -27.11 27.06
N TYR A 45 -9.98 -26.29 27.64
CA TYR A 45 -8.95 -25.57 26.92
C TYR A 45 -7.56 -26.18 27.14
N PHE A 46 -6.78 -26.33 26.08
CA PHE A 46 -5.40 -26.82 26.12
C PHE A 46 -4.48 -25.88 25.34
N ALA A 47 -3.24 -25.72 25.80
CA ALA A 47 -2.23 -24.97 25.06
C ALA A 47 -2.02 -25.59 23.67
N ALA A 48 -1.92 -24.74 22.64
CA ALA A 48 -1.62 -25.16 21.27
C ALA A 48 -0.21 -24.72 20.88
N ASP A 49 0.71 -25.67 20.81
CA ASP A 49 2.10 -25.44 20.38
C ASP A 49 2.23 -25.61 18.86
N ILE A 50 1.51 -24.78 18.10
CA ILE A 50 1.49 -24.82 16.63
C ILE A 50 2.27 -23.62 16.07
N PRO A 51 3.29 -23.84 15.20
CA PRO A 51 4.01 -22.75 14.54
C PRO A 51 3.06 -21.79 13.81
N GLY A 52 3.19 -20.49 14.09
CA GLY A 52 2.33 -19.44 13.52
C GLY A 52 1.06 -19.12 14.32
N TYR A 53 0.66 -19.98 15.26
CA TYR A 53 -0.55 -19.80 16.09
C TYR A 53 -0.18 -19.46 17.54
N ARG A 54 0.76 -18.53 17.73
CA ARG A 54 1.14 -18.06 19.06
C ARG A 54 -0.09 -17.56 19.83
N GLY A 55 -0.26 -18.02 21.08
CA GLY A 55 -1.36 -17.61 21.96
C GLY A 55 -2.68 -18.31 21.70
N TRP A 56 -2.77 -19.16 20.66
CA TRP A 56 -3.97 -19.95 20.41
C TRP A 56 -4.04 -21.16 21.34
N GLN A 57 -5.24 -21.67 21.51
CA GLN A 57 -5.56 -22.78 22.40
C GLN A 57 -6.54 -23.73 21.71
N TRP A 58 -6.37 -25.03 21.97
CA TRP A 58 -7.35 -26.02 21.61
C TRP A 58 -8.54 -25.92 22.56
N CYS A 59 -9.75 -25.99 22.02
CA CYS A 59 -10.99 -26.10 22.76
C CYS A 59 -11.67 -27.40 22.37
N VAL A 60 -12.04 -28.19 23.38
CA VAL A 60 -12.80 -29.43 23.21
C VAL A 60 -14.06 -29.30 24.02
N VAL A 61 -15.22 -29.31 23.35
CA VAL A 61 -16.50 -29.28 24.06
C VAL A 61 -16.98 -30.71 24.26
N LEU A 62 -17.06 -31.10 25.53
CA LEU A 62 -17.67 -32.35 25.95
C LEU A 62 -19.15 -32.12 26.24
N SER A 63 -19.98 -33.08 25.86
CA SER A 63 -21.41 -33.06 26.11
C SER A 63 -21.91 -34.36 26.74
N GLY A 64 -22.85 -34.21 27.67
CA GLY A 64 -23.60 -35.31 28.29
C GLY A 64 -25.05 -35.33 27.80
N ALA A 65 -25.81 -36.31 28.30
CA ALA A 65 -27.24 -36.40 28.06
C ALA A 65 -27.99 -36.80 29.34
N PRO A 66 -29.19 -36.26 29.61
CA PRO A 66 -29.97 -36.64 30.79
C PRO A 66 -30.21 -38.14 30.89
N GLY A 67 -29.84 -38.73 32.03
CA GLY A 67 -30.03 -40.16 32.30
C GLY A 67 -29.01 -41.10 31.62
N SER A 68 -27.95 -40.56 31.02
CA SER A 68 -26.82 -41.32 30.49
C SER A 68 -25.53 -40.91 31.18
N ASP A 69 -24.68 -41.90 31.49
CA ASP A 69 -23.31 -41.67 31.98
C ASP A 69 -22.31 -41.59 30.81
N GLU A 70 -22.76 -41.59 29.56
CA GLU A 70 -21.90 -41.42 28.39
C GLU A 70 -21.43 -39.94 28.29
N ILE A 71 -20.16 -39.75 27.93
CA ILE A 71 -19.61 -38.44 27.55
C ILE A 71 -19.31 -38.51 26.07
N THR A 72 -19.79 -37.53 25.32
CA THR A 72 -19.54 -37.39 23.90
C THR A 72 -18.75 -36.13 23.61
N VAL A 73 -18.04 -36.10 22.48
CA VAL A 73 -17.32 -34.92 22.02
C VAL A 73 -18.21 -34.20 21.01
N SER A 74 -18.54 -32.95 21.29
CA SER A 74 -19.36 -32.12 20.39
C SER A 74 -18.51 -31.47 19.31
N GLU A 75 -17.40 -30.86 19.69
CA GLU A 75 -16.48 -30.18 18.79
C GLU A 75 -15.04 -30.19 19.32
N VAL A 76 -14.10 -30.14 18.39
CA VAL A 76 -12.68 -29.90 18.61
C VAL A 76 -12.30 -28.74 17.70
N VAL A 77 -11.86 -27.62 18.28
CA VAL A 77 -11.59 -26.39 17.53
C VAL A 77 -10.37 -25.66 18.09
N LEU A 78 -9.61 -25.01 17.20
CA LEU A 78 -8.52 -24.13 17.59
C LEU A 78 -9.07 -22.70 17.71
N LEU A 79 -8.99 -22.11 18.91
CA LEU A 79 -9.51 -20.77 19.19
C LEU A 79 -8.39 -19.82 19.58
N PRO A 80 -8.53 -18.52 19.26
CA PRO A 80 -7.60 -17.52 19.75
C PRO A 80 -7.73 -17.40 21.27
N GLY A 81 -6.60 -17.38 21.96
CA GLY A 81 -6.49 -17.14 23.39
C GLY A 81 -5.81 -15.80 23.68
N GLU A 82 -5.36 -15.64 24.92
CA GLU A 82 -4.62 -14.45 25.32
C GLU A 82 -3.29 -14.36 24.55
N GLY A 83 -3.05 -13.21 23.92
CA GLY A 83 -1.84 -12.98 23.13
C GLY A 83 -1.88 -13.56 21.70
N SER A 84 -3.03 -14.08 21.26
CA SER A 84 -3.24 -14.44 19.85
C SER A 84 -3.14 -13.25 18.92
N LEU A 85 -2.43 -13.43 17.80
CA LEU A 85 -2.48 -12.49 16.68
C LEU A 85 -3.76 -12.75 15.88
N LEU A 86 -4.68 -11.79 15.92
CA LEU A 86 -5.90 -11.79 15.14
C LEU A 86 -5.71 -11.02 13.83
N ALA A 87 -6.46 -11.40 12.81
CA ALA A 87 -6.55 -10.60 11.60
C ALA A 87 -7.10 -9.20 11.92
N PRO A 88 -6.64 -8.16 11.22
CA PRO A 88 -7.26 -6.84 11.32
C PRO A 88 -8.72 -6.90 10.90
N THR A 89 -9.51 -5.91 11.32
CA THR A 89 -10.90 -5.78 10.88
C THR A 89 -10.97 -5.76 9.36
N TRP A 90 -11.93 -6.49 8.79
CA TRP A 90 -12.15 -6.48 7.36
C TRP A 90 -12.58 -5.08 6.89
N VAL A 91 -11.97 -4.61 5.80
CA VAL A 91 -12.23 -3.30 5.19
C VAL A 91 -12.73 -3.52 3.75
N PRO A 92 -13.82 -2.86 3.32
CA PRO A 92 -14.29 -2.91 1.93
C PRO A 92 -13.16 -2.67 0.92
N TRP A 93 -13.20 -3.37 -0.21
CA TRP A 93 -12.13 -3.24 -1.21
C TRP A 93 -11.94 -1.80 -1.68
N ILE A 94 -13.02 -1.04 -1.91
CA ILE A 94 -12.96 0.36 -2.35
C ILE A 94 -12.21 1.27 -1.36
N GLU A 95 -12.26 0.96 -0.06
CA GLU A 95 -11.54 1.70 0.99
C GLU A 95 -10.07 1.25 1.11
N ARG A 96 -9.69 0.17 0.44
CA ARG A 96 -8.30 -0.32 0.38
C ARG A 96 -7.53 0.17 -0.84
N VAL A 97 -8.23 0.56 -1.92
CA VAL A 97 -7.58 0.96 -3.17
C VAL A 97 -6.81 2.27 -2.98
N ALA A 98 -5.51 2.23 -3.25
CA ALA A 98 -4.62 3.37 -3.28
C ALA A 98 -4.23 3.75 -4.71
N ALA A 99 -3.60 4.92 -4.85
CA ALA A 99 -3.03 5.35 -6.12
C ALA A 99 -1.97 4.36 -6.59
N GLY A 100 -2.12 3.85 -7.81
CA GLY A 100 -1.21 2.87 -8.41
C GLY A 100 -1.63 1.40 -8.26
N ASP A 101 -2.68 1.11 -7.49
CA ASP A 101 -3.14 -0.27 -7.28
C ASP A 101 -3.87 -0.88 -8.49
N LEU A 102 -4.38 -0.05 -9.39
CA LEU A 102 -5.12 -0.52 -10.57
C LEU A 102 -4.17 -1.07 -11.62
N GLY A 103 -4.40 -2.33 -12.00
CA GLY A 103 -3.69 -3.03 -13.07
C GLY A 103 -4.55 -3.26 -14.32
N PRO A 104 -3.98 -3.93 -15.34
CA PRO A 104 -4.71 -4.25 -16.56
C PRO A 104 -5.97 -5.09 -16.29
N GLY A 105 -7.13 -4.56 -16.68
CA GLY A 105 -8.42 -5.22 -16.53
C GLY A 105 -9.23 -4.77 -15.30
N ASP A 106 -8.61 -4.03 -14.37
CA ASP A 106 -9.34 -3.48 -13.22
C ASP A 106 -10.28 -2.35 -13.65
N VAL A 107 -11.45 -2.30 -13.02
CA VAL A 107 -12.45 -1.24 -13.23
C VAL A 107 -12.82 -0.66 -11.88
N LEU A 108 -12.49 0.61 -11.69
CA LEU A 108 -12.91 1.41 -10.54
C LEU A 108 -13.83 2.52 -11.03
N ALA A 109 -15.12 2.40 -10.71
CA ALA A 109 -16.08 3.44 -11.04
C ALA A 109 -15.87 4.66 -10.12
N ALA A 110 -15.94 5.85 -10.69
CA ALA A 110 -16.07 7.07 -9.89
C ALA A 110 -17.40 7.05 -9.14
N ASP A 111 -17.41 7.62 -7.95
CA ASP A 111 -18.64 7.77 -7.17
C ASP A 111 -19.69 8.59 -7.98
N PRO A 112 -20.97 8.18 -7.99
CA PRO A 112 -22.02 8.96 -8.63
C PRO A 112 -22.06 10.43 -8.18
N ASP A 113 -21.76 10.68 -6.91
CA ASP A 113 -21.79 11.98 -6.23
C ASP A 113 -20.36 12.52 -5.94
N ASP A 114 -19.35 12.07 -6.72
CA ASP A 114 -17.98 12.55 -6.61
C ASP A 114 -17.90 14.07 -6.85
N VAL A 115 -17.60 14.83 -5.79
CA VAL A 115 -17.50 16.30 -5.81
C VAL A 115 -16.46 16.84 -6.78
N ARG A 116 -15.50 15.99 -7.21
CA ARG A 116 -14.47 16.35 -8.18
C ARG A 116 -15.01 16.36 -9.61
N LEU A 117 -16.23 15.86 -9.82
CA LEU A 117 -16.86 15.74 -11.13
C LEU A 117 -18.16 16.54 -11.18
N VAL A 118 -18.31 17.35 -12.22
CA VAL A 118 -19.57 18.01 -12.57
C VAL A 118 -20.12 17.44 -13.87
N PRO A 119 -21.44 17.36 -14.05
CA PRO A 119 -22.01 17.02 -15.35
C PRO A 119 -21.56 18.02 -16.42
N ASN A 120 -21.29 17.53 -17.63
CA ASN A 120 -21.02 18.39 -18.78
C ASN A 120 -22.34 18.75 -19.47
N GLN A 121 -23.21 19.44 -18.75
CA GLN A 121 -24.49 19.89 -19.29
C GLN A 121 -24.24 21.18 -20.07
N ILE A 122 -24.41 21.09 -21.39
CA ILE A 122 -24.70 22.28 -22.17
C ILE A 122 -26.18 22.57 -21.89
N ASP A 123 -26.45 23.66 -21.17
CA ASP A 123 -27.80 24.23 -21.14
C ASP A 123 -28.01 24.94 -22.48
N THR A 124 -28.42 24.18 -23.50
CA THR A 124 -28.64 24.68 -24.88
C THR A 124 -29.92 25.50 -25.02
N GLU A 125 -30.42 26.15 -23.95
CA GLU A 125 -31.53 27.11 -24.09
C GLU A 125 -31.17 28.28 -25.03
N ASP A 126 -29.89 28.49 -25.33
CA ASP A 126 -29.42 29.22 -26.51
C ASP A 126 -28.89 28.23 -27.56
N GLU A 127 -29.60 28.13 -28.70
CA GLU A 127 -29.14 27.41 -29.89
C GLU A 127 -27.79 28.01 -30.34
N PHE A 128 -26.70 27.30 -30.06
CA PHE A 128 -25.40 27.58 -30.68
C PHE A 128 -25.52 27.24 -32.17
N HIS A 129 -26.03 28.18 -32.96
CA HIS A 129 -26.07 28.11 -34.42
C HIS A 129 -24.64 28.21 -34.94
N LEU A 130 -24.01 27.06 -35.14
CA LEU A 130 -22.84 26.97 -36.02
C LEU A 130 -23.33 27.22 -37.44
N ASP A 131 -22.77 28.23 -38.12
CA ASP A 131 -23.03 28.45 -39.53
C ASP A 131 -22.06 27.55 -40.32
N PRO A 132 -22.52 26.46 -40.95
CA PRO A 132 -21.64 25.55 -41.67
C PRO A 132 -20.94 26.20 -42.88
N ASP A 133 -21.35 27.41 -43.28
CA ASP A 133 -20.71 28.18 -44.35
C ASP A 133 -19.66 29.20 -43.85
N ASP A 134 -19.59 29.50 -42.53
CA ASP A 134 -18.70 30.52 -41.94
C ASP A 134 -17.69 29.94 -40.91
N ASP A 135 -17.97 28.79 -40.30
CA ASP A 135 -17.11 28.17 -39.28
C ASP A 135 -16.33 26.95 -39.79
N ASP A 136 -15.00 26.94 -39.62
CA ASP A 136 -14.15 25.78 -39.96
C ASP A 136 -14.43 24.61 -38.98
N PRO A 137 -14.84 23.42 -39.47
CA PRO A 137 -15.07 22.25 -38.63
C PRO A 137 -13.87 21.83 -37.77
N GLU A 138 -12.65 22.15 -38.21
CA GLU A 138 -11.41 21.86 -37.50
C GLU A 138 -11.22 22.79 -36.30
N ASP A 139 -11.56 24.08 -36.44
CA ASP A 139 -11.55 25.08 -35.36
C ASP A 139 -12.61 24.76 -34.29
N ILE A 140 -13.82 24.36 -34.73
CA ILE A 140 -14.89 23.93 -33.82
C ILE A 140 -14.47 22.66 -33.05
N GLY A 141 -13.87 21.69 -33.73
CA GLY A 141 -13.38 20.44 -33.13
C GLY A 141 -12.28 20.68 -32.09
N GLN A 142 -11.38 21.63 -32.35
CA GLN A 142 -10.32 22.02 -31.42
C GLN A 142 -10.90 22.70 -30.17
N ILE A 143 -11.78 23.70 -30.34
CA ILE A 143 -12.42 24.42 -29.23
C ILE A 143 -13.29 23.46 -28.39
N ALA A 144 -14.05 22.58 -29.06
CA ALA A 144 -14.84 21.55 -28.39
C ALA A 144 -13.97 20.58 -27.57
N GLY A 145 -12.84 20.15 -28.13
CA GLY A 145 -11.87 19.30 -27.43
C GLY A 145 -11.25 19.98 -26.20
N GLU A 146 -10.88 21.27 -26.32
CA GLU A 146 -10.29 22.06 -25.25
C GLU A 146 -11.29 22.37 -24.11
N LEU A 147 -12.57 22.60 -24.45
CA LEU A 147 -13.65 22.80 -23.48
C LEU A 147 -14.19 21.47 -22.91
N GLY A 148 -13.78 20.33 -23.48
CA GLY A 148 -14.27 19.01 -23.10
C GLY A 148 -15.70 18.73 -23.56
N LEU A 149 -16.22 19.47 -24.54
CA LEU A 149 -17.51 19.21 -25.18
C LEU A 149 -17.52 17.76 -25.72
N GLY A 150 -18.57 17.00 -25.38
CA GLY A 150 -18.70 15.58 -25.70
C GLY A 150 -18.35 14.60 -24.57
N ARG A 151 -17.72 15.05 -23.47
CA ARG A 151 -17.58 14.24 -22.25
C ARG A 151 -18.89 14.23 -21.48
N ARG A 152 -19.22 13.15 -20.74
CA ARG A 152 -20.41 13.13 -19.86
C ARG A 152 -20.23 13.99 -18.60
N ARG A 153 -19.01 14.05 -18.08
CA ARG A 153 -18.64 14.76 -16.86
C ARG A 153 -17.30 15.48 -17.11
N LEU A 154 -17.12 16.62 -16.46
CA LEU A 154 -15.88 17.39 -16.44
C LEU A 154 -15.34 17.46 -15.01
N LEU A 155 -14.06 17.81 -14.88
CA LEU A 155 -13.45 18.10 -13.59
C LEU A 155 -14.05 19.41 -13.04
N SER A 156 -14.61 19.34 -11.83
CA SER A 156 -15.15 20.48 -11.09
C SER A 156 -14.04 21.44 -10.66
N PRO A 157 -14.37 22.65 -10.18
CA PRO A 157 -13.40 23.52 -9.53
C PRO A 157 -12.65 22.81 -8.39
N GLU A 158 -13.37 22.09 -7.52
CA GLU A 158 -12.80 21.34 -6.41
C GLU A 158 -11.84 20.24 -6.89
N GLY A 159 -12.23 19.51 -7.94
CA GLY A 159 -11.38 18.48 -8.55
C GLY A 159 -10.09 19.06 -9.16
N ARG A 160 -10.16 20.28 -9.71
CA ARG A 160 -8.98 21.00 -10.23
C ARG A 160 -8.08 21.46 -9.10
N ASP A 161 -8.65 22.00 -8.04
CA ASP A 161 -7.90 22.48 -6.88
C ASP A 161 -7.19 21.32 -6.17
N GLU A 162 -7.87 20.18 -5.97
CA GLU A 162 -7.26 18.98 -5.42
C GLU A 162 -6.13 18.42 -6.30
N ALA A 163 -6.33 18.40 -7.62
CA ALA A 163 -5.29 17.98 -8.56
C ALA A 163 -4.09 18.93 -8.55
N ALA A 164 -4.35 20.24 -8.59
CA ALA A 164 -3.34 21.28 -8.54
C ALA A 164 -2.51 21.19 -7.26
N GLN A 165 -3.16 21.08 -6.10
CA GLN A 165 -2.47 20.94 -4.82
C GLN A 165 -1.58 19.70 -4.79
N ARG A 166 -2.11 18.53 -5.20
CA ARG A 166 -1.34 17.28 -5.23
C ARG A 166 -0.14 17.34 -6.17
N TRP A 167 -0.26 17.99 -7.32
CA TRP A 167 0.84 18.13 -8.27
C TRP A 167 1.88 19.16 -7.79
N PHE A 168 1.43 20.25 -7.18
CA PHE A 168 2.29 21.30 -6.64
C PHE A 168 3.09 20.84 -5.42
N ASP A 169 2.50 19.99 -4.57
CA ASP A 169 3.18 19.43 -3.40
C ASP A 169 3.97 18.15 -3.73
N GLY A 170 3.84 17.63 -4.96
CA GLY A 170 4.45 16.38 -5.38
C GLY A 170 5.91 16.52 -5.84
N ASP A 171 6.47 15.40 -6.31
CA ASP A 171 7.87 15.31 -6.76
C ASP A 171 8.23 16.24 -7.93
N PHE A 172 7.21 16.68 -8.68
CA PHE A 172 7.34 17.61 -9.81
C PHE A 172 6.79 19.01 -9.48
N GLY A 173 6.70 19.32 -8.20
CA GLY A 173 6.37 20.62 -7.66
C GLY A 173 7.62 21.47 -7.36
N PRO A 174 7.46 22.79 -7.16
CA PRO A 174 8.58 23.69 -6.93
C PRO A 174 9.33 23.43 -5.63
N ALA A 175 8.66 22.85 -4.62
CA ALA A 175 9.28 22.54 -3.33
C ALA A 175 10.11 21.25 -3.33
N SER A 176 10.08 20.47 -4.43
CA SER A 176 10.87 19.24 -4.54
C SER A 176 12.38 19.52 -4.45
N GLU A 177 13.15 18.58 -3.91
CA GLU A 177 14.61 18.72 -3.81
C GLU A 177 15.26 18.98 -5.18
N MET A 178 14.77 18.30 -6.22
CA MET A 178 15.22 18.50 -7.60
C MET A 178 14.97 19.94 -8.07
N ALA A 179 13.77 20.49 -7.85
CA ALA A 179 13.46 21.86 -8.23
C ALA A 179 14.30 22.89 -7.48
N GLN A 180 14.52 22.69 -6.19
CA GLN A 180 15.34 23.58 -5.36
C GLN A 180 16.82 23.57 -5.76
N ALA A 181 17.32 22.46 -6.31
CA ALA A 181 18.69 22.34 -6.82
C ALA A 181 18.83 22.79 -8.29
N ALA A 182 17.73 22.90 -9.02
CA ALA A 182 17.75 23.23 -10.44
C ALA A 182 17.98 24.74 -10.68
N PRO A 183 18.75 25.11 -11.71
CA PRO A 183 19.08 26.50 -11.98
C PRO A 183 17.94 27.29 -12.66
N TYR A 184 17.01 26.60 -13.32
CA TYR A 184 15.97 27.23 -14.14
C TYR A 184 14.61 26.55 -13.95
N PRO A 185 13.51 27.33 -13.92
CA PRO A 185 12.17 26.80 -13.85
C PRO A 185 11.68 26.28 -15.21
N CYS A 186 10.70 25.38 -15.20
CA CYS A 186 10.14 24.77 -16.38
C CYS A 186 9.44 25.78 -17.31
N CYS A 187 8.83 26.84 -16.77
CA CYS A 187 8.12 27.83 -17.58
C CYS A 187 9.00 28.60 -18.58
N THR A 188 10.32 28.58 -18.40
CA THR A 188 11.30 29.15 -19.34
C THR A 188 11.94 28.12 -20.26
N CYS A 189 11.64 26.83 -20.07
CA CYS A 189 12.29 25.72 -20.76
C CYS A 189 11.68 25.47 -22.14
N GLY A 190 12.51 25.25 -23.15
CA GLY A 190 12.05 24.86 -24.49
C GLY A 190 11.34 23.50 -24.55
N PHE A 191 11.55 22.64 -23.55
CA PHE A 191 10.88 21.33 -23.44
C PHE A 191 9.55 21.37 -22.65
N TYR A 192 9.11 22.55 -22.20
CA TYR A 192 7.87 22.70 -21.45
C TYR A 192 6.67 22.86 -22.39
N VAL A 193 5.72 21.95 -22.26
CA VAL A 193 4.45 21.97 -23.03
C VAL A 193 3.33 22.41 -22.09
N PRO A 194 2.79 23.64 -22.19
CA PRO A 194 1.77 24.12 -21.27
C PRO A 194 0.48 23.29 -21.35
N LEU A 195 -0.17 23.03 -20.20
CA LEU A 195 -1.50 22.40 -20.21
C LEU A 195 -2.56 23.34 -20.83
N GLY A 196 -3.70 22.77 -21.20
CA GLY A 196 -4.90 23.53 -21.62
C GLY A 196 -5.75 23.98 -20.45
N GLY A 197 -6.63 24.96 -20.69
CA GLY A 197 -7.68 25.38 -19.75
C GLY A 197 -7.18 26.01 -18.46
N ALA A 198 -7.94 25.80 -17.37
CA ALA A 198 -7.75 26.50 -16.09
C ALA A 198 -6.42 26.19 -15.37
N LEU A 199 -5.79 25.04 -15.66
CA LEU A 199 -4.52 24.64 -15.04
C LEU A 199 -3.28 25.17 -15.78
N ARG A 200 -3.46 25.69 -17.00
CA ARG A 200 -2.39 26.25 -17.84
C ARG A 200 -1.45 27.23 -17.13
N PRO A 201 -1.91 28.16 -16.27
CA PRO A 201 -1.02 29.14 -15.67
C PRO A 201 0.03 28.53 -14.74
N ALA A 202 -0.24 27.35 -14.18
CA ALA A 202 0.60 26.75 -13.14
C ALA A 202 1.24 25.41 -13.55
N PHE A 203 0.77 24.76 -14.63
CA PHE A 203 1.20 23.41 -14.97
C PHE A 203 1.38 23.17 -16.48
N GLY A 204 2.31 22.27 -16.79
CA GLY A 204 2.61 21.78 -18.13
C GLY A 204 3.10 20.33 -18.09
N ALA A 205 3.48 19.78 -19.23
CA ALA A 205 4.18 18.51 -19.33
C ALA A 205 5.64 18.74 -19.75
N CYS A 206 6.56 17.92 -19.22
CA CYS A 206 7.94 17.91 -19.68
C CYS A 206 8.09 16.92 -20.85
N ALA A 207 8.72 17.36 -21.93
CA ALA A 207 9.00 16.56 -23.12
C ALA A 207 10.49 16.21 -23.29
N ASN A 208 11.28 16.33 -22.22
CA ASN A 208 12.70 15.98 -22.25
C ASN A 208 12.89 14.54 -21.73
N GLU A 209 13.31 13.63 -22.60
CA GLU A 209 13.54 12.19 -22.32
C GLU A 209 14.54 11.93 -21.17
N TYR A 210 15.41 12.89 -20.88
CA TYR A 210 16.41 12.80 -19.80
C TYR A 210 15.92 13.36 -18.46
N ALA A 211 14.68 13.84 -18.39
CA ALA A 211 14.11 14.50 -17.22
C ALA A 211 12.75 13.90 -16.82
N ALA A 212 11.78 14.75 -16.49
CA ALA A 212 10.43 14.35 -16.09
C ALA A 212 9.54 14.00 -17.31
N ASP A 213 10.06 13.24 -18.27
CA ASP A 213 9.40 12.99 -19.55
C ASP A 213 7.96 12.44 -19.38
N GLY A 214 7.02 13.03 -20.09
CA GLY A 214 5.60 12.67 -20.05
C GLY A 214 4.90 12.95 -18.71
N ARG A 215 5.57 13.59 -17.74
CA ARG A 215 4.98 13.96 -16.45
C ARG A 215 4.39 15.36 -16.48
N VAL A 216 3.32 15.55 -15.71
CA VAL A 216 2.84 16.90 -15.37
C VAL A 216 3.81 17.50 -14.36
N VAL A 217 4.29 18.71 -14.67
CA VAL A 217 5.24 19.47 -13.85
C VAL A 217 4.65 20.85 -13.55
N ALA A 218 4.97 21.39 -12.37
CA ALA A 218 4.65 22.77 -12.05
C ALA A 218 5.48 23.73 -12.92
N ALA A 219 4.94 24.91 -13.22
CA ALA A 219 5.60 25.92 -14.03
C ALA A 219 6.94 26.38 -13.42
N ASP A 220 7.06 26.33 -12.10
CA ASP A 220 8.22 26.67 -11.29
C ASP A 220 9.05 25.44 -10.84
N TYR A 221 8.69 24.23 -11.27
CA TYR A 221 9.54 23.05 -11.13
C TYR A 221 10.82 23.22 -11.94
N GLY A 222 11.93 22.60 -11.52
CA GLY A 222 13.15 22.52 -12.32
C GLY A 222 13.73 21.11 -12.26
N CYS A 223 14.25 20.61 -13.39
CA CYS A 223 14.75 19.24 -13.51
C CYS A 223 16.28 19.12 -13.67
N GLY A 224 17.00 20.24 -13.73
CA GLY A 224 18.44 20.27 -14.01
C GLY A 224 18.83 20.06 -15.48
N ALA A 225 17.97 19.46 -16.31
CA ALA A 225 18.15 19.28 -17.75
C ALA A 225 17.33 20.30 -18.57
N HIS A 226 17.37 21.57 -18.15
CA HIS A 226 16.69 22.67 -18.85
C HIS A 226 17.39 22.95 -20.20
N SER A 227 16.63 23.38 -21.23
CA SER A 227 17.14 23.60 -22.60
C SER A 227 18.33 24.56 -22.66
N ASP A 228 18.36 25.51 -21.74
CA ASP A 228 19.35 26.59 -21.69
C ASP A 228 20.51 26.30 -20.71
N VAL A 229 20.58 25.10 -20.13
CA VAL A 229 21.72 24.71 -19.30
C VAL A 229 22.97 24.63 -20.17
N ALA A 230 23.96 25.47 -19.85
CA ALA A 230 25.23 25.44 -20.54
C ALA A 230 26.00 24.16 -20.21
N PRO A 231 26.60 23.49 -21.21
CA PRO A 231 27.42 22.32 -20.95
C PRO A 231 28.60 22.70 -20.05
N PRO A 232 28.92 21.88 -19.04
CA PRO A 232 30.05 22.12 -18.17
C PRO A 232 31.37 22.02 -18.95
N LYS A 233 32.42 22.66 -18.43
CA LYS A 233 33.76 22.62 -19.05
C LYS A 233 34.31 21.20 -18.96
N GLY A 234 34.12 20.40 -20.01
CA GLY A 234 34.65 19.03 -20.11
C GLY A 234 33.69 17.99 -20.71
N GLY A 235 32.44 18.33 -21.02
CA GLY A 235 31.51 17.39 -21.65
C GLY A 235 30.05 17.83 -21.58
N GLU A 236 29.14 16.90 -21.89
CA GLU A 236 27.68 17.14 -21.97
C GLU A 236 26.97 17.16 -20.61
N GLY A 237 27.67 16.87 -19.50
CA GLY A 237 27.07 16.81 -18.17
C GLY A 237 28.08 16.87 -17.02
N SER A 238 27.57 17.10 -15.81
CA SER A 238 28.35 17.08 -14.56
C SER A 238 27.51 16.45 -13.45
N PRO A 239 27.63 15.13 -13.23
CA PRO A 239 26.98 14.50 -12.10
C PRO A 239 27.52 15.09 -10.79
N ALA A 240 26.66 15.18 -9.77
CA ALA A 240 27.02 15.71 -8.46
C ALA A 240 27.96 14.78 -7.67
N TYR A 241 28.09 13.53 -8.11
CA TYR A 241 28.90 12.48 -7.51
C TYR A 241 29.72 11.79 -8.60
N ASP A 242 30.94 11.40 -8.25
CA ASP A 242 31.78 10.59 -9.14
C ASP A 242 31.12 9.25 -9.43
N ALA A 243 31.33 8.74 -10.64
CA ALA A 243 30.89 7.39 -10.98
C ALA A 243 31.55 6.39 -10.03
N TYR A 244 30.74 5.53 -9.41
CA TYR A 244 31.25 4.42 -8.61
C TYR A 244 32.00 3.46 -9.54
N ASP A 245 33.33 3.40 -9.41
CA ASP A 245 34.19 2.49 -10.17
C ASP A 245 34.26 1.14 -9.44
N ASP A 246 33.51 0.15 -9.92
CA ASP A 246 33.49 -1.22 -9.40
C ASP A 246 34.80 -1.99 -9.68
N GLY A 247 35.72 -1.41 -10.47
CA GLY A 247 37.06 -1.92 -10.74
C GLY A 247 38.18 -1.29 -9.91
N ALA A 248 37.88 -0.32 -9.04
CA ALA A 248 38.88 0.33 -8.21
C ALA A 248 39.37 -0.61 -7.08
N VAL A 249 40.60 -1.11 -7.21
CA VAL A 249 41.24 -1.96 -6.20
C VAL A 249 41.69 -1.09 -5.03
N GLU A 250 41.04 -1.25 -3.87
CA GLU A 250 41.51 -0.68 -2.60
C GLU A 250 42.77 -1.44 -2.14
N ILE A 251 43.93 -0.80 -2.26
CA ILE A 251 45.20 -1.35 -1.77
C ILE A 251 45.27 -1.09 -0.27
N VAL A 252 44.91 -2.10 0.53
CA VAL A 252 45.13 -2.09 1.98
C VAL A 252 46.56 -2.54 2.26
N GLU A 253 47.38 -1.64 2.82
CA GLU A 253 48.69 -2.04 3.35
C GLU A 253 48.50 -2.89 4.61
N ILE A 254 48.63 -4.20 4.45
CA ILE A 254 48.72 -5.12 5.59
C ILE A 254 50.11 -4.94 6.19
N THR A 255 50.19 -4.21 7.30
CA THR A 255 51.40 -4.17 8.12
C THR A 255 51.56 -5.56 8.74
N PRO A 256 52.63 -6.32 8.44
CA PRO A 256 52.83 -7.63 9.06
C PRO A 256 53.06 -7.45 10.56
N GLU A 257 52.33 -8.23 11.35
CA GLU A 257 52.45 -8.28 12.80
C GLU A 257 53.89 -8.71 13.16
N PRO A 258 54.58 -8.01 14.07
CA PRO A 258 55.95 -8.34 14.41
C PRO A 258 56.02 -9.75 15.00
N ALA A 259 56.86 -10.60 14.39
CA ALA A 259 57.08 -11.96 14.83
C ALA A 259 57.53 -11.97 16.30
N THR A 260 56.76 -12.64 17.15
CA THR A 260 57.12 -12.91 18.54
C THR A 260 58.28 -13.89 18.55
N VAL A 261 59.48 -13.40 18.90
CA VAL A 261 60.65 -14.25 19.12
C VAL A 261 60.43 -14.97 20.46
N GLY A 262 60.13 -16.26 20.38
CA GLY A 262 60.06 -17.15 21.54
C GLY A 262 61.41 -17.26 22.23
N ALA A 263 61.37 -17.19 23.56
CA ALA A 263 62.50 -17.43 24.43
C ALA A 263 62.89 -18.90 24.40
N ASP A 264 64.17 -19.19 24.17
CA ASP A 264 64.77 -20.47 24.55
C ASP A 264 65.74 -20.24 25.70
N ALA A 265 65.39 -20.86 26.83
CA ALA A 265 66.26 -21.12 27.97
C ALA A 265 66.80 -22.56 27.85
N ASP A 266 68.11 -22.70 28.05
CA ASP A 266 68.84 -23.82 28.67
C ASP A 266 70.31 -23.73 28.19
N GLY A 267 71.37 -23.86 28.99
CA GLY A 267 71.52 -24.50 30.29
C GLY A 267 72.80 -25.34 30.24
N SER A 268 73.93 -24.81 30.74
CA SER A 268 75.08 -25.52 31.34
C SER A 268 76.16 -24.52 31.75
#